data_AF-A0A4Y2E4K0-F1
#
_entry.id   AF-A0A4Y2E4K0-F1
#
_cell.length_a   1.000
_cell.length_b   1.000
_cell.length_c   1.000
_cell.angle_alpha   90.00
_cell.angle_beta   90.00
_cell.angle_gamma   90.00
#
_symmetry.space_group_name_H-M   'P 1'
#
loop_
_entity.id
_entity.type
_entity.pdbx_description
1 polymer ?
#
loop_
_entity_poly.entity_id
_entity_poly.type
_entity_poly.pdbx_seq_one_letter_code
_entity_poly.pdbx_strand_id
1 'polypeptide(L)'
;MKYMDKKPISILSTVHNTVIVEQDKKRKKTHGKSERIVSKKPQAIIDYNLTMGGVDKANQCLSYYPTVRNHQKMYYLKIFRQILNQSVWNSFVLYKNNGGTMSHLDFRLQLVEELAKIYGESKHSSQNTTSSDRLTGRHFPSRIQPTQKKKAPTKICIVCSQKFNEKGQRKQNGTVLSFTAMPESGTPAARSFVKNEGAAIDGHLRLELPVLDKVL
;
A
#
# COMPACT_ATOMS: atom_id res chain seq x y z
N MET A 1 40.64 -8.74 1.34
CA MET A 1 41.05 -9.76 0.35
C MET A 1 40.71 -9.26 -1.05
N LYS A 2 41.56 -9.54 -2.06
CA LYS A 2 41.28 -9.24 -3.47
C LYS A 2 41.20 -10.55 -4.24
N TYR A 3 40.20 -10.69 -5.09
CA TYR A 3 39.97 -11.86 -5.95
C TYR A 3 39.76 -11.40 -7.39
N MET A 4 40.37 -12.11 -8.34
CA MET A 4 40.22 -11.83 -9.76
C MET A 4 39.30 -12.88 -10.37
N ASP A 5 38.13 -12.45 -10.83
CA ASP A 5 37.30 -13.22 -11.79
C ASP A 5 37.50 -12.58 -13.18
N LYS A 6 36.42 -12.35 -13.95
CA LYS A 6 36.47 -11.48 -15.14
C LYS A 6 36.85 -10.02 -14.83
N LYS A 7 36.59 -9.58 -13.60
CA LYS A 7 36.88 -8.25 -13.07
C LYS A 7 37.44 -8.38 -11.66
N PRO A 8 38.23 -7.41 -11.18
CA PRO A 8 38.71 -7.39 -9.80
C PRO A 8 37.55 -7.24 -8.82
N ILE A 9 37.49 -8.11 -7.82
CA ILE A 9 36.53 -8.08 -6.72
C ILE A 9 37.31 -7.89 -5.41
N SER A 10 36.93 -6.90 -4.62
CA SER A 10 37.50 -6.69 -3.28
C SER A 10 36.47 -7.12 -2.24
N ILE A 11 36.89 -7.94 -1.28
CA ILE A 11 36.04 -8.43 -0.18
C ILE A 11 36.68 -8.04 1.15
N LEU A 12 35.83 -7.58 2.07
CA LEU A 12 36.14 -7.38 3.47
C LEU A 12 35.31 -8.36 4.30
N SER A 13 35.96 -9.05 5.22
CA SER A 13 35.32 -10.02 6.10
C SER A 13 36.11 -10.10 7.40
N THR A 14 35.41 -10.21 8.52
CA THR A 14 36.00 -10.34 9.86
C THR A 14 36.13 -11.80 10.29
N VAL A 15 35.42 -12.71 9.63
CA VAL A 15 35.31 -14.14 10.02
C VAL A 15 36.10 -15.04 9.07
N HIS A 16 36.26 -14.63 7.81
CA HIS A 16 36.79 -15.50 6.77
C HIS A 16 38.28 -15.24 6.52
N ASN A 17 39.06 -16.31 6.52
CA ASN A 17 40.46 -16.30 6.11
C ASN A 17 40.60 -16.28 4.58
N THR A 18 41.82 -16.08 4.06
CA THR A 18 42.11 -16.06 2.61
C THR A 18 42.10 -17.45 1.95
N VAL A 19 41.30 -18.38 2.48
CA VAL A 19 41.19 -19.75 1.99
C VAL A 19 40.39 -19.78 0.70
N ILE A 20 40.97 -20.43 -0.31
CA ILE A 20 40.32 -20.68 -1.60
C ILE A 20 39.74 -22.09 -1.55
N VAL A 21 38.45 -22.19 -1.87
CA VAL A 21 37.70 -23.45 -1.86
C VAL A 21 37.26 -23.77 -3.28
N GLU A 22 37.27 -25.07 -3.59
CA GLU A 22 36.74 -25.59 -4.84
C GLU A 22 35.22 -25.70 -4.75
N GLN A 23 34.55 -25.00 -5.65
CA GLN A 23 33.10 -25.03 -5.79
C GLN A 23 32.74 -25.67 -7.14
N ASP A 24 31.96 -26.75 -7.08
CA ASP A 24 31.35 -27.34 -8.26
C ASP A 24 30.34 -26.36 -8.87
N LYS A 25 30.54 -25.98 -10.14
CA LYS A 25 29.51 -25.29 -10.91
C LYS A 25 28.56 -26.33 -11.51
N LYS A 26 27.27 -25.98 -11.54
CA LYS A 26 26.27 -26.77 -12.27
C LYS A 26 26.71 -26.98 -13.72
N ARG A 27 26.60 -28.23 -14.19
CA ARG A 27 26.94 -28.72 -15.53
C ARG A 27 26.42 -27.76 -16.61
N LYS A 28 27.32 -27.22 -17.43
CA LYS A 28 26.94 -26.53 -18.67
C LYS A 28 26.53 -27.63 -19.66
N LYS A 29 25.27 -27.66 -20.09
CA LYS A 29 24.84 -28.55 -21.18
C LYS A 29 25.24 -27.89 -22.49
N THR A 30 26.33 -28.35 -23.09
CA THR A 30 26.71 -27.98 -24.45
C THR A 30 26.74 -29.27 -25.25
N HIS A 31 25.94 -29.38 -26.32
CA HIS A 31 25.87 -30.58 -27.18
C HIS A 31 25.65 -31.91 -26.43
N GLY A 32 24.75 -31.95 -25.44
CA GLY A 32 24.38 -33.19 -24.74
C GLY A 32 25.45 -33.78 -23.81
N LYS A 33 26.69 -33.25 -23.82
CA LYS A 33 27.73 -33.62 -22.86
C LYS A 33 27.68 -32.70 -21.65
N SER A 34 27.63 -33.30 -20.46
CA SER A 34 27.64 -32.57 -19.20
C SER A 34 29.04 -32.59 -18.62
N GLU A 35 29.76 -31.48 -18.72
CA GLU A 35 31.09 -31.35 -18.12
C GLU A 35 30.99 -30.80 -16.70
N ARG A 36 31.69 -31.41 -15.75
CA ARG A 36 31.82 -30.92 -14.37
C ARG A 36 32.85 -29.79 -14.38
N ILE A 37 32.40 -28.56 -14.14
CA ILE A 37 33.29 -27.40 -14.07
C ILE A 37 33.55 -27.12 -12.59
N VAL A 38 34.78 -27.35 -12.13
CA VAL A 38 35.22 -26.96 -10.79
C VAL A 38 35.74 -25.53 -10.86
N SER A 39 35.25 -24.66 -9.98
CA SER A 39 35.71 -23.27 -9.88
C SER A 39 36.35 -22.98 -8.53
N LYS A 40 37.52 -22.35 -8.55
CA LYS A 40 38.24 -21.93 -7.34
C LYS A 40 37.81 -20.53 -6.94
N LYS A 41 37.18 -20.41 -5.78
CA LYS A 41 36.71 -19.13 -5.23
C LYS A 41 37.06 -19.02 -3.74
N PRO A 42 37.34 -17.81 -3.24
CA PRO A 42 37.43 -17.59 -1.81
C PRO A 42 36.14 -18.02 -1.10
N GLN A 43 36.27 -18.68 0.05
CA GLN A 43 35.11 -19.11 0.85
C GLN A 43 34.16 -17.94 1.14
N ALA A 44 34.71 -16.76 1.48
CA ALA A 44 33.94 -15.54 1.71
C ALA A 44 33.02 -15.15 0.55
N ILE A 45 33.43 -15.38 -0.71
CA ILE A 45 32.60 -15.07 -1.88
C ILE A 45 31.45 -16.07 -2.01
N ILE A 46 31.71 -17.34 -1.69
CA ILE A 46 30.69 -18.40 -1.75
C ILE A 46 29.60 -18.09 -0.73
N ASP A 47 29.99 -17.85 0.52
CA ASP A 47 29.04 -17.60 1.62
C ASP A 47 28.28 -16.28 1.43
N TYR A 48 28.94 -15.25 0.92
CA TYR A 48 28.27 -14.01 0.49
C TYR A 48 27.19 -14.29 -0.56
N ASN A 49 27.51 -15.01 -1.63
CA ASN A 49 26.53 -15.30 -2.70
C ASN A 49 25.36 -16.17 -2.21
N LEU A 50 25.58 -17.03 -1.22
CA LEU A 50 24.52 -17.84 -0.62
C LEU A 50 23.54 -17.00 0.22
N THR A 51 24.05 -15.96 0.90
CA THR A 51 23.29 -15.20 1.90
C THR A 51 22.68 -13.89 1.38
N MET A 52 23.34 -13.21 0.43
CA MET A 52 22.98 -11.86 0.01
C MET A 52 21.60 -11.70 -0.65
N GLY A 53 21.03 -12.78 -1.19
CA GLY A 53 19.73 -12.75 -1.84
C GLY A 53 18.52 -12.68 -0.91
N GLY A 54 18.71 -12.67 0.41
CA GLY A 54 17.59 -12.69 1.37
C GLY A 54 16.66 -11.48 1.24
N VAL A 55 17.23 -10.27 1.18
CA VAL A 55 16.47 -9.02 1.10
C VAL A 55 15.72 -8.91 -0.23
N ASP A 56 16.38 -9.21 -1.36
CA ASP A 56 15.76 -9.14 -2.68
C ASP A 56 14.61 -10.14 -2.83
N LYS A 57 14.77 -11.36 -2.28
CA LYS A 57 13.69 -12.36 -2.25
C LYS A 57 12.52 -11.87 -1.42
N ALA A 58 12.75 -11.31 -0.24
CA ALA A 58 11.67 -10.75 0.59
C ALA A 58 10.95 -9.60 -0.14
N ASN A 59 11.70 -8.68 -0.76
CA ASN A 59 11.14 -7.60 -1.58
C ASN A 59 10.31 -8.12 -2.75
N GLN A 60 10.79 -9.17 -3.43
CA GLN A 60 10.05 -9.84 -4.50
C GLN A 60 8.76 -10.48 -3.98
N CYS A 61 8.79 -11.12 -2.81
CA CYS A 61 7.59 -11.70 -2.19
C CYS A 61 6.53 -10.64 -1.86
N LEU A 62 6.95 -9.46 -1.39
CA LEU A 62 6.07 -8.34 -1.07
C LEU A 62 5.49 -7.68 -2.33
N SER A 63 6.23 -7.68 -3.43
CA SER A 63 5.79 -7.05 -4.68
C SER A 63 4.68 -7.83 -5.40
N TYR A 64 4.52 -9.13 -5.14
CA TYR A 64 3.42 -9.93 -5.68
C TYR A 64 2.05 -9.49 -5.15
N TYR A 65 1.98 -8.97 -3.93
CA TYR A 65 0.73 -8.55 -3.29
C TYR A 65 0.87 -7.13 -2.71
N PRO A 66 0.96 -6.10 -3.58
CA PRO A 66 1.17 -4.73 -3.13
C PRO A 66 -0.08 -4.20 -2.42
N THR A 67 0.09 -3.74 -1.18
CA THR A 67 -0.98 -3.14 -0.37
C THR A 67 -1.09 -1.62 -0.55
N VAL A 68 -0.02 -1.01 -1.07
CA VAL A 68 0.09 0.41 -1.37
C VAL A 68 -0.62 0.71 -2.68
N ARG A 69 -1.49 1.72 -2.71
CA ARG A 69 -2.13 2.18 -3.97
C ARG A 69 -1.31 3.29 -4.61
N ASN A 70 -1.16 3.25 -5.94
CA ASN A 70 -0.33 4.19 -6.72
C ASN A 70 -0.71 5.67 -6.53
N HIS A 71 -1.99 5.98 -6.29
CA HIS A 71 -2.49 7.35 -6.13
C HIS A 71 -2.66 7.80 -4.67
N GLN A 72 -2.00 7.16 -3.70
CA GLN A 72 -2.06 7.62 -2.30
C GLN A 72 -1.24 8.89 -2.09
N LYS A 73 -1.93 10.02 -1.93
CA LYS A 73 -1.34 11.32 -1.60
C LYS A 73 -0.75 11.40 -0.19
N MET A 74 -1.26 10.58 0.74
CA MET A 74 -0.89 10.60 2.15
C MET A 74 0.26 9.62 2.41
N TYR A 75 1.47 10.15 2.67
CA TYR A 75 2.69 9.35 2.83
C TYR A 75 2.64 8.39 4.05
N TYR A 76 2.05 8.82 5.16
CA TYR A 76 1.96 8.01 6.37
C TYR A 76 1.11 6.75 6.15
N LEU A 77 0.04 6.84 5.34
CA LEU A 77 -0.76 5.67 4.96
C LEU A 77 0.02 4.70 4.05
N LYS A 78 0.95 5.21 3.25
CA LYS A 78 1.83 4.38 2.41
C LYS A 78 2.80 3.58 3.28
N ILE A 79 3.42 4.22 4.28
CA ILE A 79 4.28 3.56 5.27
C ILE A 79 3.48 2.52 6.06
N PHE A 80 2.32 2.90 6.59
CA PHE A 80 1.45 1.99 7.34
C PHE A 80 1.09 0.73 6.53
N ARG A 81 0.68 0.90 5.26
CA ARG A 81 0.34 -0.22 4.38
C ARG A 81 1.53 -1.10 4.06
N GLN A 82 2.73 -0.51 3.92
CA GLN A 82 3.96 -1.27 3.72
C GLN A 82 4.29 -2.12 4.95
N ILE A 83 4.22 -1.54 6.14
CA ILE A 83 4.42 -2.26 7.41
C ILE A 83 3.39 -3.38 7.55
N LEU A 84 2.12 -3.10 7.25
CA LEU A 84 1.06 -4.11 7.28
C LEU A 84 1.37 -5.28 6.32
N ASN A 85 1.84 -5.00 5.10
CA ASN A 85 2.21 -6.04 4.14
C ASN A 85 3.38 -6.90 4.64
N GLN A 86 4.38 -6.24 5.25
CA GLN A 86 5.51 -6.91 5.87
C GLN A 86 5.05 -7.83 7.03
N SER A 87 4.15 -7.35 7.88
CA SER A 87 3.59 -8.14 8.99
C SER A 87 2.87 -9.39 8.49
N VAL A 88 2.08 -9.28 7.42
CA VAL A 88 1.41 -10.44 6.80
C VAL A 88 2.41 -11.44 6.21
N TRP A 89 3.48 -10.95 5.57
CA TRP A 89 4.54 -11.84 5.09
C TRP A 89 5.27 -12.54 6.24
N ASN A 90 5.60 -11.81 7.30
CA ASN A 90 6.27 -12.36 8.47
C ASN A 90 5.40 -13.42 9.18
N SER A 91 4.10 -13.18 9.33
CA SER A 91 3.18 -14.18 9.90
C SER A 91 3.05 -15.43 9.02
N PHE A 92 3.07 -15.27 7.69
CA PHE A 92 3.11 -16.38 6.76
C PHE A 92 4.40 -17.20 6.88
N VAL A 93 5.56 -16.55 7.02
CA VAL A 93 6.85 -17.24 7.24
C VAL A 93 6.81 -18.05 8.54
N LEU A 94 6.27 -17.48 9.62
CA LEU A 94 6.08 -18.23 10.88
C LEU A 94 5.13 -19.42 10.69
N TYR A 95 3.99 -19.22 10.03
CA TYR A 95 3.07 -20.32 9.71
C TYR A 95 3.75 -21.45 8.92
N LYS A 96 4.58 -21.10 7.92
CA LYS A 96 5.38 -22.08 7.17
C LYS A 96 6.40 -22.82 8.03
N ASN A 97 7.09 -22.11 8.91
CA ASN A 97 8.06 -22.71 9.83
C ASN A 97 7.38 -23.67 10.82
N ASN A 98 6.12 -23.43 11.15
CA ASN A 98 5.30 -24.28 12.01
C ASN A 98 4.64 -25.47 11.26
N GLY A 99 5.07 -25.78 10.04
CA GLY A 99 4.55 -26.92 9.26
C GLY A 99 3.35 -26.60 8.36
N GLY A 100 3.03 -25.32 8.19
CA GLY A 100 1.94 -24.87 7.33
C GLY A 100 2.10 -25.26 5.85
N THR A 101 1.07 -25.85 5.26
CA THR A 101 1.12 -26.35 3.88
C THR A 101 0.54 -25.37 2.86
N MET A 102 -0.31 -24.44 3.29
CA MET A 102 -1.03 -23.52 2.41
C MET A 102 -0.13 -22.63 1.56
N SER A 103 -0.61 -22.23 0.38
CA SER A 103 0.06 -21.20 -0.42
C SER A 103 -0.06 -19.83 0.24
N HIS A 104 0.79 -18.87 -0.15
CA HIS A 104 0.71 -17.51 0.38
C HIS A 104 -0.61 -16.81 0.01
N LEU A 105 -1.20 -17.15 -1.15
CA LEU A 105 -2.50 -16.64 -1.56
C LEU A 105 -3.61 -17.16 -0.64
N ASP A 106 -3.64 -18.47 -0.42
CA ASP A 106 -4.67 -19.11 0.40
C ASP A 106 -4.59 -18.62 1.84
N PHE A 107 -3.37 -18.47 2.37
CA PHE A 107 -3.13 -17.90 3.69
C PHE A 107 -3.72 -16.49 3.82
N ARG A 108 -3.53 -15.64 2.79
CA ARG A 108 -4.10 -14.28 2.78
C ARG A 108 -5.62 -14.28 2.71
N LEU A 109 -6.21 -15.16 1.89
CA LEU A 109 -7.66 -15.29 1.79
C LEU A 109 -8.26 -15.68 3.14
N GLN A 110 -7.71 -16.72 3.77
CA GLN A 110 -8.15 -17.16 5.09
C GLN A 110 -7.99 -16.06 6.15
N LEU A 111 -6.87 -15.33 6.13
CA LEU A 111 -6.66 -14.20 7.03
C LEU A 111 -7.74 -13.12 6.87
N VAL A 112 -8.11 -12.80 5.62
CA VAL A 112 -9.17 -11.82 5.34
C VAL A 112 -10.53 -12.33 5.80
N GLU A 113 -10.84 -13.60 5.56
CA GLU A 113 -12.10 -14.23 6.01
C GLU A 113 -12.24 -14.20 7.53
N GLU A 114 -11.18 -14.56 8.27
CA GLU A 114 -11.20 -14.54 9.74
C GLU A 114 -11.35 -13.12 10.29
N LEU A 115 -10.63 -12.14 9.72
CA LEU A 115 -10.79 -10.73 10.10
C LEU A 115 -12.20 -10.22 9.78
N ALA A 116 -12.78 -10.64 8.66
CA ALA A 116 -14.14 -10.27 8.28
C ALA A 116 -15.18 -10.89 9.23
N LYS A 117 -14.97 -12.10 9.76
CA LYS A 117 -15.86 -12.67 10.79
C LYS A 117 -15.84 -11.86 12.08
N ILE A 118 -14.65 -11.44 12.52
CA ILE A 118 -14.50 -10.70 13.79
C ILE A 118 -15.09 -9.29 13.70
N TYR A 119 -14.88 -8.58 12.59
CA TYR A 119 -15.22 -7.16 12.46
C TYR A 119 -16.35 -6.85 11.46
N GLY A 120 -16.76 -7.82 10.64
CA GLY A 120 -17.77 -7.66 9.60
C GLY A 120 -19.20 -7.63 10.12
N GLU A 121 -19.43 -8.00 11.38
CA GLU A 121 -20.74 -7.87 12.04
C GLU A 121 -21.05 -6.46 12.53
N SER A 122 -20.31 -5.43 12.08
CA SER A 122 -20.84 -4.08 12.16
C SER A 122 -22.13 -4.04 11.33
N LYS A 123 -23.27 -4.11 12.04
CA LYS A 123 -24.61 -3.86 11.53
C LYS A 123 -24.69 -2.43 11.01
N HIS A 124 -24.01 -2.13 9.91
CA HIS A 124 -24.64 -1.33 8.90
C HIS A 124 -25.78 -2.20 8.37
N SER A 125 -26.88 -2.21 9.14
CA SER A 125 -28.20 -2.25 8.57
C SER A 125 -28.19 -1.13 7.55
N SER A 126 -27.77 -1.45 6.31
CA SER A 126 -28.35 -0.75 5.21
C SER A 126 -29.82 -1.01 5.42
N GLN A 127 -30.54 0.04 5.79
CA GLN A 127 -31.89 0.18 5.30
C GLN A 127 -31.76 0.04 3.78
N ASN A 128 -31.75 -1.21 3.32
CA ASN A 128 -32.29 -1.60 2.06
C ASN A 128 -33.75 -1.20 2.21
N THR A 129 -34.05 0.07 1.93
CA THR A 129 -35.34 0.40 1.38
C THR A 129 -35.43 -0.44 0.12
N THR A 130 -36.12 -1.55 0.29
CA THR A 130 -36.55 -2.46 -0.75
C THR A 130 -37.22 -1.64 -1.82
N SER A 131 -36.49 -1.31 -2.88
CA SER A 131 -37.10 -1.15 -4.17
C SER A 131 -36.32 -2.02 -5.14
N SER A 132 -36.85 -3.23 -5.30
CA SER A 132 -36.65 -4.08 -6.49
C SER A 132 -36.83 -3.30 -7.80
N ASP A 133 -37.39 -2.09 -7.76
CA ASP A 133 -37.43 -1.13 -8.86
C ASP A 133 -36.08 -0.72 -9.44
N ARG A 134 -34.98 -0.82 -8.68
CA ARG A 134 -33.65 -0.52 -9.24
C ARG A 134 -33.19 -1.55 -10.28
N LEU A 135 -33.81 -2.73 -10.30
CA LEU A 135 -33.53 -3.82 -11.24
C LEU A 135 -34.65 -4.02 -12.27
N THR A 136 -35.88 -3.54 -12.03
CA THR A 136 -36.98 -3.56 -13.01
C THR A 136 -37.03 -2.30 -13.89
N GLY A 137 -36.36 -1.22 -13.46
CA GLY A 137 -36.18 -0.02 -14.27
C GLY A 137 -35.41 -0.34 -15.56
N ARG A 138 -36.12 -0.44 -16.68
CA ARG A 138 -35.61 -0.65 -18.04
C ARG A 138 -34.72 0.52 -18.50
N HIS A 139 -33.57 0.71 -17.88
CA HIS A 139 -32.56 1.67 -18.31
C HIS A 139 -31.63 1.01 -19.32
N PHE A 140 -32.18 0.67 -20.50
CA PHE A 140 -31.34 0.26 -21.62
C PHE A 140 -30.58 1.48 -22.16
N PRO A 141 -29.28 1.35 -22.45
CA PRO A 141 -28.53 2.40 -23.13
C PRO A 141 -29.21 2.79 -24.46
N SER A 142 -29.84 3.97 -24.50
CA SER A 142 -30.45 4.52 -25.71
C SER A 142 -29.47 5.46 -26.42
N ARG A 143 -29.28 5.30 -27.74
CA ARG A 143 -28.50 6.26 -28.54
C ARG A 143 -29.24 7.60 -28.61
N ILE A 144 -28.56 8.69 -28.28
CA ILE A 144 -29.11 10.05 -28.36
C ILE A 144 -28.68 10.65 -29.70
N GLN A 145 -29.63 11.18 -30.46
CA GLN A 145 -29.34 11.80 -31.77
C GLN A 145 -28.61 13.14 -31.59
N PRO A 146 -27.61 13.46 -32.45
CA PRO A 146 -26.90 14.73 -32.42
C PRO A 146 -27.86 15.92 -32.55
N THR A 147 -27.57 17.00 -31.83
CA THR A 147 -28.26 18.30 -31.98
C THR A 147 -27.31 19.32 -32.59
N GLN A 148 -27.83 20.39 -33.20
CA GLN A 148 -26.99 21.44 -33.81
C GLN A 148 -25.95 22.04 -32.85
N LYS A 149 -26.23 22.03 -31.53
CA LYS A 149 -25.33 22.52 -30.48
C LYS A 149 -24.33 21.47 -29.96
N LYS A 150 -24.58 20.17 -30.14
CA LYS A 150 -23.71 19.08 -29.65
C LYS A 150 -23.74 17.88 -30.59
N LYS A 151 -22.59 17.63 -31.24
CA LYS A 151 -22.38 16.49 -32.14
C LYS A 151 -22.42 15.13 -31.43
N ALA A 152 -22.01 15.06 -30.15
CA ALA A 152 -22.05 13.84 -29.33
C ALA A 152 -22.77 14.12 -28.00
N PRO A 153 -24.11 14.05 -27.97
CA PRO A 153 -24.88 14.33 -26.77
C PRO A 153 -24.80 13.17 -25.78
N THR A 154 -24.48 13.49 -24.51
CA THR A 154 -24.50 12.55 -23.39
C THR A 154 -25.62 12.94 -22.42
N LYS A 155 -26.40 11.94 -21.97
CA LYS A 155 -27.34 12.13 -20.85
C LYS A 155 -26.55 12.13 -19.55
N ILE A 156 -26.79 13.12 -18.71
CA ILE A 156 -26.28 13.11 -17.34
C ILE A 156 -27.12 12.10 -16.56
N CYS A 157 -26.47 11.23 -15.78
CA CYS A 157 -27.18 10.30 -14.89
C CYS A 157 -28.13 11.08 -13.98
N ILE A 158 -29.36 10.61 -13.81
CA ILE A 158 -30.38 11.31 -13.00
C ILE A 158 -29.94 11.53 -11.55
N VAL A 159 -29.13 10.63 -11.00
CA VAL A 159 -28.52 10.77 -9.67
C VAL A 159 -27.41 11.82 -9.67
N CYS A 160 -26.66 11.94 -10.77
CA CYS A 160 -25.60 12.93 -10.91
C CYS A 160 -26.14 14.33 -11.20
N SER A 161 -27.22 14.46 -11.99
CA SER A 161 -27.84 15.76 -12.30
C SER A 161 -28.44 16.43 -11.07
N GLN A 162 -28.98 15.64 -10.14
CA GLN A 162 -29.50 16.13 -8.85
C GLN A 162 -28.44 16.84 -7.99
N LYS A 163 -27.15 16.55 -8.21
CA LYS A 163 -26.02 17.17 -7.50
C LYS A 163 -25.61 18.54 -8.06
N PHE A 164 -26.25 19.00 -9.13
CA PHE A 164 -25.99 20.31 -9.73
C PHE A 164 -27.25 21.19 -9.69
N ASN A 165 -27.06 22.49 -9.54
CA ASN A 165 -28.10 23.50 -9.66
C ASN A 165 -28.44 23.78 -11.13
N GLU A 166 -29.53 24.50 -11.38
CA GLU A 166 -29.97 24.92 -12.72
C GLU A 166 -28.89 25.71 -13.49
N LYS A 167 -28.00 26.40 -12.76
CA LYS A 167 -26.84 27.13 -13.29
C LYS A 167 -25.60 26.24 -13.52
N GLY A 168 -25.71 24.91 -13.37
CA GLY A 168 -24.61 23.95 -13.58
C GLY A 168 -23.56 23.88 -12.46
N GLN A 169 -23.80 24.55 -11.32
CA GLN A 169 -22.90 24.54 -10.17
C GLN A 169 -23.22 23.38 -9.23
N ARG A 170 -22.20 22.74 -8.66
CA ARG A 170 -22.38 21.63 -7.71
C ARG A 170 -23.10 22.14 -6.46
N LYS A 171 -24.21 21.50 -6.07
CA LYS A 171 -24.89 21.75 -4.80
C LYS A 171 -23.92 21.44 -3.67
N GLN A 172 -23.56 22.45 -2.88
CA GLN A 172 -22.81 22.24 -1.65
C GLN A 172 -23.78 21.63 -0.63
N ASN A 173 -23.81 20.30 -0.55
CA ASN A 173 -24.45 19.65 0.58
C ASN A 173 -23.53 19.87 1.79
N GLY A 174 -23.89 20.81 2.65
CA GLY A 174 -23.23 21.03 3.93
C GLY A 174 -23.33 19.77 4.77
N THR A 175 -22.36 18.86 4.61
CA THR A 175 -22.14 17.79 5.56
C THR A 175 -21.36 18.42 6.69
N VAL A 176 -22.08 18.91 7.70
CA VAL A 176 -21.47 19.24 8.98
C VAL A 176 -21.05 17.88 9.56
N LEU A 177 -19.78 17.51 9.36
CA LEU A 177 -19.15 16.51 10.19
C LEU A 177 -18.97 17.15 11.56
N SER A 178 -19.99 17.06 12.41
CA SER A 178 -19.83 17.30 13.83
C SER A 178 -18.99 16.15 14.39
N PHE A 179 -17.68 16.34 14.42
CA PHE A 179 -16.82 15.60 15.34
C PHE A 179 -17.16 16.09 16.74
N THR A 180 -18.20 15.54 17.36
CA THR A 180 -18.31 15.57 18.81
C THR A 180 -17.18 14.72 19.34
N ALA A 181 -16.10 15.38 19.79
CA ALA A 181 -15.11 14.75 20.63
C ALA A 181 -15.83 14.10 21.83
N MET A 182 -15.48 12.86 22.13
CA MET A 182 -15.96 12.19 23.34
C MET A 182 -15.62 13.07 24.55
N PRO A 183 -16.57 13.39 25.43
CA PRO A 183 -16.26 14.17 26.62
C PRO A 183 -15.38 13.32 27.54
N GLU A 184 -14.19 13.83 27.85
CA GLU A 184 -13.48 13.39 29.05
C GLU A 184 -14.35 13.77 30.26
N SER A 185 -14.57 12.79 31.13
CA SER A 185 -15.42 12.95 32.31
C SER A 185 -14.89 14.06 33.21
N GLY A 186 -15.62 15.18 33.32
CA GLY A 186 -15.52 16.06 34.50
C GLY A 186 -15.36 17.57 34.32
N THR A 187 -15.68 18.22 33.19
CA THR A 187 -15.69 19.70 33.13
C THR A 187 -16.91 20.29 32.41
N PRO A 188 -17.52 21.40 32.92
CA PRO A 188 -18.72 21.97 32.34
C PRO A 188 -18.43 22.94 31.18
N ALA A 189 -19.14 22.71 30.07
CA ALA A 189 -19.51 23.62 28.99
C ALA A 189 -18.56 24.77 28.63
N ALA A 190 -17.71 24.55 27.60
CA ALA A 190 -17.07 25.63 26.87
C ALA A 190 -17.76 25.87 25.51
N ARG A 191 -18.13 27.14 25.32
CA ARG A 191 -18.66 27.82 24.12
C ARG A 191 -18.16 27.26 22.78
N SER A 192 -19.08 27.03 21.85
CA SER A 192 -18.79 26.76 20.44
C SER A 192 -18.09 27.95 19.78
N PHE A 193 -16.83 27.78 19.38
CA PHE A 193 -16.07 28.77 18.62
C PHE A 193 -16.36 28.58 17.11
N VAL A 194 -17.11 29.51 16.53
CA VAL A 194 -17.36 29.55 15.08
C VAL A 194 -16.17 30.23 14.41
N LYS A 195 -15.26 29.46 13.82
CA LYS A 195 -14.26 30.00 12.89
C LYS A 195 -14.84 30.01 11.48
N ASN A 196 -15.24 31.21 11.05
CA ASN A 196 -15.57 31.50 9.66
C ASN A 196 -14.29 32.03 9.00
N GLU A 197 -13.52 31.15 8.35
CA GLU A 197 -12.31 31.58 7.62
C GLU A 197 -12.65 31.71 6.13
N GLY A 198 -12.98 32.95 5.75
CA GLY A 198 -13.13 33.39 4.38
C GLY A 198 -12.71 34.85 4.27
N ALA A 199 -11.40 35.10 4.15
CA ALA A 199 -10.84 36.31 3.54
C ALA A 199 -9.32 36.15 3.39
N ALA A 200 -8.83 36.26 2.15
CA ALA A 200 -7.44 36.55 1.87
C ALA A 200 -7.15 38.02 2.20
N ILE A 201 -6.06 38.31 2.92
CA ILE A 201 -5.37 39.60 2.91
C ILE A 201 -3.89 39.38 3.26
N ASP A 202 -3.03 39.97 2.43
CA ASP A 202 -1.58 40.10 2.58
C ASP A 202 -1.20 40.65 3.96
N GLY A 203 -0.14 40.11 4.55
CA GLY A 203 0.40 40.56 5.82
C GLY A 203 1.68 39.83 6.18
N HIS A 204 2.80 40.44 5.83
CA HIS A 204 4.14 40.05 6.24
C HIS A 204 4.22 40.06 7.78
N LEU A 205 4.35 38.88 8.43
CA LEU A 205 4.71 38.82 9.84
C LEU A 205 5.76 37.73 10.10
N ARG A 206 6.92 38.24 10.47
CA ARG A 206 8.16 37.62 10.92
C ARG A 206 7.89 36.67 12.10
N LEU A 207 8.16 35.38 11.93
CA LEU A 207 8.18 34.42 13.03
C LEU A 207 9.59 34.37 13.61
N GLU A 208 9.77 35.00 14.76
CA GLU A 208 10.92 34.75 15.63
C GLU A 208 10.76 33.36 16.26
N LEU A 209 11.79 32.53 16.16
CA LEU A 209 11.90 31.25 16.86
C LEU A 209 12.33 31.52 18.31
N PRO A 210 11.54 31.13 19.33
CA PRO A 210 12.07 31.08 20.68
C PRO A 210 12.92 29.82 20.85
N VAL A 211 14.21 30.07 21.05
CA VAL A 211 15.18 29.13 21.64
C VAL A 211 14.62 28.64 22.97
N LEU A 212 14.57 27.32 23.16
CA LEU A 212 14.28 26.72 24.47
C LEU A 212 15.52 25.94 24.90
N ASP A 213 16.31 26.62 25.72
CA ASP A 213 17.39 26.07 26.52
C ASP A 213 16.81 25.15 27.62
N LYS A 214 17.51 24.02 27.78
CA LYS A 214 17.71 23.17 28.97
C LYS A 214 16.95 23.54 30.25
N VAL A 215 16.21 22.57 30.81
CA VAL A 215 16.26 22.22 32.25
C VAL A 215 15.90 20.73 32.44
N LEU A 216 16.78 20.01 33.16
CA LEU A 216 16.75 18.64 33.71
C LEU A 216 16.91 17.47 32.73
#